data_AF-A0A674P5W2-F1
#
_entry.id   AF-A0A674P5W2-F1
#
_cell.length_a   1.000
_cell.length_b   1.000
_cell.length_c   1.000
_cell.angle_alpha   90.00
_cell.angle_beta   90.00
_cell.angle_gamma   90.00
#
_symmetry.space_group_name_H-M   'P 1'
#
loop_
_entity.id
_entity.type
_entity.pdbx_description
1 polymer ?
#
loop_
_entity_poly.entity_id
_entity_poly.type
_entity_poly.pdbx_seq_one_letter_code
_entity_poly.pdbx_strand_id
1 'polypeptide(L)'
;MEDVVLHYQPGSEARLNSLLETTEKLLKPFPCRTPPVFTPWFSDSHFPIRPAKSAPAITSFHNRYFQNFILETKENLLPGASPFRRSWSVFTHKGVLLQNSKPLSQDFCHMVSILQLHLRQRVRWVISKHNYICPFMLACCHFIQTSQLLTCNANIQRERAEIWVFCDVVHSEEVGHFLKDKLQLFGKICLTVRRHGIIFSI
;
A
#
# COMPACT_ATOMS: atom_id res chain seq x y z
N MET A 1 -25.44 47.04 -10.28
CA MET A 1 -25.00 46.28 -9.10
C MET A 1 -25.60 44.90 -9.26
N GLU A 2 -24.79 43.85 -9.12
CA GLU A 2 -25.30 42.49 -9.11
C GLU A 2 -25.83 42.20 -7.70
N ASP A 3 -27.04 41.64 -7.62
CA ASP A 3 -27.63 41.26 -6.34
C ASP A 3 -26.95 39.98 -5.84
N VAL A 4 -26.36 40.03 -4.65
CA VAL A 4 -25.66 38.89 -4.03
C VAL A 4 -26.48 38.35 -2.87
N VAL A 5 -26.83 37.06 -2.93
CA VAL A 5 -27.56 36.35 -1.87
C VAL A 5 -26.59 35.51 -1.03
N LEU A 6 -26.47 35.84 0.26
CA LEU A 6 -25.61 35.13 1.21
C LEU A 6 -26.38 34.03 1.95
N HIS A 7 -26.10 32.77 1.63
CA HIS A 7 -26.65 31.61 2.34
C HIS A 7 -25.76 31.24 3.54
N TYR A 8 -26.35 31.07 4.71
CA TYR A 8 -25.63 30.69 5.93
C TYR A 8 -26.40 29.64 6.75
N GLN A 9 -25.69 28.97 7.65
CA GLN A 9 -26.26 27.89 8.47
C GLN A 9 -27.19 28.44 9.57
N PRO A 10 -28.39 27.86 9.77
CA PRO A 10 -29.29 28.25 10.87
C PRO A 10 -28.62 28.14 12.24
N GLY A 11 -28.83 29.12 13.13
CA GLY A 11 -28.24 29.16 14.47
C GLY A 11 -26.90 29.92 14.60
N SER A 12 -26.43 30.56 13.52
CA SER A 12 -25.18 31.35 13.49
C SER A 12 -25.39 32.87 13.48
N GLU A 13 -26.57 33.35 13.90
CA GLU A 13 -27.01 34.75 13.83
C GLU A 13 -26.06 35.73 14.52
N ALA A 14 -25.45 35.34 15.65
CA ALA A 14 -24.46 36.15 16.36
C ALA A 14 -23.20 36.46 15.54
N ARG A 15 -22.95 35.72 14.44
CA ARG A 15 -21.79 35.89 13.55
C ARG A 15 -22.16 36.53 12.20
N LEU A 16 -23.42 36.88 11.97
CA LEU A 16 -23.90 37.39 10.68
C LEU A 16 -23.12 38.63 10.22
N ASN A 17 -22.87 39.59 11.11
CA ASN A 17 -22.10 40.79 10.79
C ASN A 17 -20.67 40.46 10.33
N SER A 18 -20.00 39.52 11.03
CA SER A 18 -18.67 39.06 10.64
C SER A 18 -18.68 38.32 9.29
N LEU A 19 -19.74 37.56 9.02
CA LEU A 19 -19.94 36.86 7.75
C LEU A 19 -20.11 37.86 6.59
N LEU A 20 -20.91 38.91 6.79
CA LEU A 20 -21.12 39.98 5.81
C LEU A 20 -19.82 40.73 5.51
N GLU A 21 -19.08 41.17 6.53
CA GLU A 21 -17.78 41.84 6.36
C GLU A 21 -16.76 40.96 5.61
N THR A 22 -16.76 39.66 5.91
CA THR A 22 -15.86 38.71 5.25
C THR A 22 -16.25 38.50 3.79
N THR A 23 -17.55 38.35 3.52
CA THR A 23 -18.07 38.18 2.16
C THR A 23 -17.79 39.41 1.32
N GLU A 24 -17.96 40.62 1.86
CA GLU A 24 -17.61 41.86 1.18
C GLU A 24 -16.11 41.89 0.82
N LYS A 25 -15.23 41.45 1.72
CA LYS A 25 -13.79 41.36 1.45
C LYS A 25 -13.45 40.34 0.37
N LEU A 26 -14.15 39.21 0.32
CA LEU A 26 -13.92 38.15 -0.68
C LEU A 26 -14.44 38.51 -2.07
N LEU A 27 -15.53 39.28 -2.14
CA LEU A 27 -16.10 39.74 -3.40
C LEU A 27 -15.33 40.92 -3.99
N LYS A 28 -14.45 41.57 -3.22
CA LYS A 28 -13.58 42.62 -3.76
C LYS A 28 -12.68 42.03 -4.85
N PRO A 29 -12.61 42.67 -6.03
CA PRO A 29 -11.68 42.27 -7.08
C PRO A 29 -10.26 42.23 -6.51
N PHE A 30 -9.57 41.12 -6.73
CA PHE A 30 -8.17 40.96 -6.36
C PHE A 30 -7.33 40.76 -7.62
N PRO A 31 -6.04 41.10 -7.59
CA PRO A 31 -5.17 40.93 -8.74
C PRO A 31 -5.04 39.43 -9.06
N CYS A 32 -5.64 38.99 -10.16
CA CYS A 32 -5.43 37.67 -10.71
C CYS A 32 -4.07 37.63 -11.40
N ARG A 33 -3.17 36.75 -10.95
CA ARG A 33 -1.95 36.46 -11.71
C ARG A 33 -2.33 35.73 -12.98
N THR A 34 -1.78 36.15 -14.12
CA THR A 34 -1.88 35.38 -15.34
C THR A 34 -1.26 34.00 -15.09
N PRO A 35 -1.99 32.90 -15.34
CA PRO A 35 -1.42 31.57 -15.22
C PRO A 35 -0.18 31.47 -16.12
N PRO A 36 0.97 30.99 -15.62
CA PRO A 36 2.13 30.81 -16.46
C PRO A 36 1.81 29.79 -17.55
N VAL A 37 2.19 30.11 -18.78
CA VAL A 37 2.12 29.14 -19.87
C VAL A 37 3.12 28.03 -19.57
N PHE A 38 2.70 26.78 -19.71
CA PHE A 38 3.61 25.65 -19.53
C PHE A 38 4.72 25.71 -20.59
N THR A 39 5.95 25.85 -20.11
CA THR A 39 7.18 25.72 -20.91
C THR A 39 7.99 24.55 -20.36
N PRO A 40 8.28 23.52 -21.18
CA PRO A 40 9.23 22.47 -20.81
C PRO A 40 10.56 23.11 -20.38
N TRP A 41 11.10 22.69 -19.23
CA TRP A 41 12.39 23.19 -18.77
C TRP A 41 13.56 22.81 -19.67
N PHE A 42 13.39 21.77 -20.49
CA PHE A 42 14.41 21.25 -21.40
C PHE A 42 13.83 21.15 -22.81
N SER A 43 14.61 21.55 -23.81
CA SER A 43 14.31 21.32 -25.23
C SER A 43 14.86 19.96 -25.66
N ASP A 44 14.10 19.24 -26.50
CA ASP A 44 14.41 17.86 -26.97
C ASP A 44 15.57 17.79 -27.98
N SER A 45 16.68 18.49 -27.71
CA SER A 45 17.86 18.52 -28.57
C SER A 45 18.88 17.41 -28.28
N HIS A 46 18.65 16.61 -27.23
CA HIS A 46 19.55 15.53 -26.83
C HIS A 46 18.88 14.16 -26.95
N PHE A 47 19.58 13.22 -27.58
CA PHE A 47 19.16 11.82 -27.59
C PHE A 47 19.28 11.24 -26.17
N PRO A 48 18.19 10.74 -25.56
CA PRO A 48 18.27 10.15 -24.24
C PRO A 48 19.16 8.91 -24.30
N ILE A 49 20.11 8.80 -23.38
CA ILE A 49 20.94 7.61 -23.22
C ILE A 49 20.02 6.47 -22.80
N ARG A 50 19.85 5.47 -23.66
CA ARG A 50 19.06 4.27 -23.36
C ARG A 50 19.99 3.12 -22.97
N PRO A 51 19.62 2.31 -21.97
CA PRO A 51 20.31 1.06 -21.71
C PRO A 51 20.31 0.19 -22.96
N ALA A 52 21.44 -0.45 -23.26
CA ALA A 52 21.57 -1.34 -24.42
C ALA A 52 20.67 -2.60 -24.32
N LYS A 53 20.25 -2.96 -23.10
CA LYS A 53 19.42 -4.14 -22.84
C LYS A 53 18.02 -3.72 -22.39
N SER A 54 17.02 -4.36 -22.95
CA SER A 54 15.62 -4.23 -22.51
C SER A 54 15.45 -4.76 -21.09
N ALA A 55 14.46 -4.21 -20.38
CA ALA A 55 14.06 -4.75 -19.09
C ALA A 55 13.65 -6.23 -19.23
N PRO A 56 13.97 -7.09 -18.25
CA PRO A 56 13.56 -8.48 -18.29
C PRO A 56 12.03 -8.60 -18.29
N ALA A 57 11.48 -9.28 -19.30
CA ALA A 57 10.06 -9.57 -19.38
C ALA A 57 9.73 -10.77 -18.49
N ILE A 58 8.85 -10.59 -17.50
CA ILE A 58 8.37 -11.68 -16.66
C ILE A 58 7.28 -12.42 -17.44
N THR A 59 7.61 -13.56 -18.03
CA THR A 59 6.61 -14.48 -18.60
C THR A 59 5.99 -15.31 -17.46
N SER A 60 4.67 -15.56 -17.53
CA SER A 60 3.85 -16.23 -16.50
C SER A 60 4.21 -17.70 -16.19
N PHE A 61 5.26 -18.26 -16.78
CA PHE A 61 5.74 -19.62 -16.52
C PHE A 61 6.68 -19.69 -15.31
N HIS A 62 6.22 -19.29 -14.13
CA HIS A 62 6.96 -19.48 -12.88
C HIS A 62 6.16 -20.25 -11.83
N ASN A 63 5.40 -21.27 -12.25
CA ASN A 63 4.63 -22.14 -11.34
C ASN A 63 5.13 -23.60 -11.28
N ARG A 64 6.13 -24.00 -12.07
CA ARG A 64 6.62 -25.39 -12.12
C ARG A 64 7.90 -25.68 -11.32
N TYR A 65 8.43 -24.72 -10.57
CA TYR A 65 9.69 -24.90 -9.83
C TYR A 65 9.54 -25.25 -8.34
N PHE A 66 8.32 -25.43 -7.83
CA PHE A 66 8.11 -25.81 -6.43
C PHE A 66 8.37 -27.29 -6.13
N GLN A 67 8.45 -28.16 -7.14
CA GLN A 67 8.67 -29.60 -6.92
C GLN A 67 10.14 -30.02 -6.85
N ASN A 68 11.08 -29.24 -7.40
CA ASN A 68 12.47 -29.69 -7.57
C ASN A 68 13.47 -29.11 -6.55
N PHE A 69 13.03 -28.27 -5.61
CA PHE A 69 13.95 -27.55 -4.71
C PHE A 69 14.32 -28.31 -3.41
N ILE A 70 13.91 -29.57 -3.26
CA ILE A 70 14.28 -30.38 -2.08
C ILE A 70 15.59 -31.18 -2.27
N LEU A 71 16.17 -31.26 -3.46
CA LEU A 71 17.23 -32.25 -3.73
C LEU A 71 18.65 -31.76 -4.07
N GLU A 72 18.94 -30.46 -4.18
CA GLU A 72 20.31 -30.05 -4.52
C GLU A 72 20.85 -28.96 -3.58
N THR A 73 21.36 -29.41 -2.44
CA THR A 73 22.39 -28.66 -1.70
C THR A 73 23.62 -29.56 -1.59
N LYS A 74 24.55 -29.43 -2.53
CA LYS A 74 25.97 -29.76 -2.35
C LYS A 74 26.82 -29.17 -3.48
N GLU A 75 27.98 -28.62 -3.08
CA GLU A 75 29.20 -28.41 -3.88
C GLU A 75 29.22 -27.23 -4.88
N ASN A 76 30.25 -26.38 -5.04
CA ASN A 76 31.62 -26.24 -4.51
C ASN A 76 32.08 -24.76 -4.71
N LEU A 77 32.92 -24.25 -3.81
CA LEU A 77 33.61 -22.95 -3.89
C LEU A 77 35.10 -23.20 -4.17
N LEU A 78 35.69 -22.57 -5.20
CA LEU A 78 37.11 -22.14 -5.21
C LEU A 78 37.34 -21.05 -6.30
N PRO A 79 38.40 -20.22 -6.18
CA PRO A 79 38.44 -18.87 -6.70
C PRO A 79 39.41 -18.70 -7.90
N GLY A 80 39.01 -17.87 -8.86
CA GLY A 80 39.88 -17.39 -9.94
C GLY A 80 39.48 -15.97 -10.32
N ALA A 81 40.32 -15.00 -9.99
CA ALA A 81 40.11 -13.59 -10.29
C ALA A 81 40.11 -13.32 -11.80
N SER A 82 39.09 -12.63 -12.29
CA SER A 82 39.01 -12.06 -13.65
C SER A 82 38.33 -10.68 -13.59
N PRO A 83 38.57 -9.79 -14.58
CA PRO A 83 38.50 -8.35 -14.42
C PRO A 83 37.06 -7.87 -14.24
N PHE A 84 36.88 -6.86 -13.37
CA PHE A 84 35.62 -6.25 -12.93
C PHE A 84 34.40 -6.54 -13.81
N ARG A 85 33.81 -7.72 -13.59
CA ARG A 85 32.51 -8.11 -14.13
C ARG A 85 31.48 -7.38 -13.28
N ARG A 86 30.75 -6.42 -13.84
CA ARG A 86 29.53 -5.92 -13.20
C ARG A 86 28.55 -7.09 -13.10
N SER A 87 28.59 -7.76 -11.97
CA SER A 87 27.64 -8.79 -11.60
C SER A 87 26.38 -8.10 -11.08
N TRP A 88 25.25 -8.46 -11.67
CA TRP A 88 23.95 -8.20 -11.07
C TRP A 88 23.50 -9.53 -10.47
N SER A 89 23.53 -9.62 -9.14
CA SER A 89 22.85 -10.70 -8.42
C SER A 89 21.40 -10.27 -8.20
N VAL A 90 20.48 -10.96 -8.87
CA VAL A 90 19.07 -10.89 -8.49
C VAL A 90 18.91 -11.84 -7.31
N PHE A 91 19.04 -11.30 -6.10
CA PHE A 91 18.58 -12.00 -4.92
C PHE A 91 17.06 -12.07 -5.00
N THR A 92 16.53 -13.18 -5.50
CA THR A 92 15.17 -13.51 -5.12
C THR A 92 15.21 -13.80 -3.63
N HIS A 93 14.49 -13.04 -2.82
CA HIS A 93 14.28 -13.30 -1.38
C HIS A 93 13.52 -14.63 -1.11
N LYS A 94 13.62 -15.60 -2.03
CA LYS A 94 12.97 -16.92 -2.02
C LYS A 94 13.50 -17.84 -0.91
N GLY A 95 14.71 -17.60 -0.40
CA GLY A 95 15.31 -18.43 0.67
C GLY A 95 15.19 -17.84 2.08
N VAL A 96 15.46 -16.54 2.26
CA VAL A 96 15.64 -15.97 3.61
C VAL A 96 14.31 -15.61 4.30
N LEU A 97 13.25 -15.29 3.55
CA LEU A 97 11.96 -14.88 4.15
C LEU A 97 10.97 -16.05 4.35
N LEU A 98 11.13 -17.13 3.59
CA LEU A 98 10.22 -18.28 3.62
C LEU A 98 10.61 -19.36 4.63
N GLN A 99 11.83 -19.33 5.17
CA GLN A 99 12.28 -20.30 6.18
C GLN A 99 11.68 -20.07 7.58
N ASN A 100 11.16 -18.86 7.86
CA ASN A 100 10.62 -18.51 9.18
C ASN A 100 9.12 -18.20 9.20
N SER A 101 8.46 -18.14 8.03
CA SER A 101 7.00 -17.93 7.98
C SER A 101 6.28 -19.23 8.27
N LYS A 102 5.33 -19.21 9.21
CA LYS A 102 4.42 -20.34 9.43
C LYS A 102 3.72 -20.71 8.12
N PRO A 103 3.54 -22.01 7.82
CA PRO A 103 2.77 -22.43 6.66
C PRO A 103 1.34 -21.89 6.77
N LEU A 104 0.82 -21.40 5.63
CA LEU A 104 -0.55 -20.92 5.51
C LEU A 104 -1.55 -22.05 5.83
N SER A 105 -2.70 -21.72 6.39
CA SER A 105 -3.75 -22.71 6.62
C SER A 105 -4.22 -23.34 5.32
N GLN A 106 -4.66 -24.60 5.42
CA GLN A 106 -5.14 -25.36 4.28
C GLN A 106 -6.33 -24.68 3.60
N ASP A 107 -7.23 -24.11 4.39
CA ASP A 107 -8.39 -23.36 3.92
C ASP A 107 -7.99 -22.11 3.15
N PHE A 108 -6.99 -21.37 3.65
CA PHE A 108 -6.48 -20.19 2.98
C PHE A 108 -5.76 -20.53 1.67
N CYS A 109 -4.94 -21.59 1.67
CA CYS A 109 -4.30 -22.11 0.45
C CYS A 109 -5.33 -22.52 -0.61
N HIS A 110 -6.42 -23.16 -0.19
CA HIS A 110 -7.51 -23.56 -1.07
C HIS A 110 -8.19 -22.34 -1.71
N MET A 111 -8.51 -21.32 -0.90
CA MET A 111 -9.10 -20.07 -1.38
C MET A 111 -8.20 -19.31 -2.35
N VAL A 112 -6.90 -19.19 -2.04
CA VAL A 112 -5.89 -18.57 -2.92
C VAL A 112 -5.81 -19.28 -4.26
N SER A 113 -5.92 -20.62 -4.25
CA SER A 113 -5.90 -21.45 -5.46
C SER A 113 -7.16 -21.27 -6.30
N ILE A 114 -8.35 -21.29 -5.69
CA ILE A 114 -9.64 -21.07 -6.39
C ILE A 114 -9.66 -19.70 -7.08
N LEU A 115 -9.22 -18.66 -6.36
CA LEU A 115 -9.23 -17.29 -6.83
C LEU A 115 -8.03 -16.94 -7.73
N GLN A 116 -7.16 -17.92 -8.03
CA GLN A 116 -5.94 -17.77 -8.82
C GLN A 116 -5.09 -16.56 -8.41
N LEU A 117 -4.97 -16.34 -7.10
CA LEU A 117 -4.24 -15.18 -6.58
C LEU A 117 -2.74 -15.44 -6.63
N HIS A 118 -1.99 -14.47 -7.13
CA HIS A 118 -0.54 -14.56 -7.08
C HIS A 118 -0.05 -14.31 -5.65
N LEU A 119 0.89 -15.10 -5.18
CA LEU A 119 1.43 -15.02 -3.83
C LEU A 119 1.99 -13.64 -3.45
N ARG A 120 2.59 -12.92 -4.41
CA ARG A 120 3.09 -11.54 -4.21
C ARG A 120 2.06 -10.45 -4.54
N GLN A 121 0.81 -10.82 -4.80
CA GLN A 121 -0.25 -9.86 -5.04
C GLN A 121 -0.54 -9.10 -3.75
N ARG A 122 -0.75 -7.79 -3.87
CA ARG A 122 -1.14 -6.96 -2.73
C ARG A 122 -2.60 -7.19 -2.38
N VAL A 123 -2.82 -7.57 -1.14
CA VAL A 123 -4.13 -7.73 -0.49
C VAL A 123 -4.21 -6.80 0.71
N ARG A 124 -5.42 -6.53 1.22
CA ARG A 124 -5.58 -5.63 2.35
C ARG A 124 -6.49 -6.21 3.42
N TRP A 125 -6.05 -6.13 4.67
CA TRP A 125 -6.89 -6.32 5.84
C TRP A 125 -7.69 -5.04 6.10
N VAL A 126 -8.98 -5.20 6.35
CA VAL A 126 -9.90 -4.12 6.74
C VAL A 126 -10.23 -4.29 8.21
N ILE A 127 -9.87 -3.28 9.00
CA ILE A 127 -10.18 -3.18 10.42
C ILE A 127 -11.16 -2.02 10.58
N SER A 128 -12.37 -2.33 11.01
CA SER A 128 -13.45 -1.34 11.14
C SER A 128 -13.59 -0.86 12.58
N LYS A 129 -14.26 0.28 12.78
CA LYS A 129 -14.49 0.91 14.10
C LYS A 129 -15.01 -0.01 15.19
N HIS A 130 -15.87 -0.97 14.83
CA HIS A 130 -16.42 -1.93 15.80
C HIS A 130 -15.38 -2.91 16.37
N ASN A 131 -14.18 -2.97 15.79
CA ASN A 131 -13.12 -3.86 16.23
C ASN A 131 -12.15 -3.20 17.23
N TYR A 132 -12.26 -1.88 17.49
CA TYR A 132 -11.36 -1.17 18.41
C TYR A 132 -12.05 -0.06 19.21
N ILE A 133 -11.58 0.19 20.43
CA ILE A 133 -12.07 1.28 21.29
C ILE A 133 -11.21 2.54 21.03
N CYS A 134 -11.86 3.71 20.98
CA CYS A 134 -11.43 4.91 20.26
C CYS A 134 -10.14 5.67 20.70
N PRO A 135 -9.30 5.27 21.69
CA PRO A 135 -7.96 5.87 21.82
C PRO A 135 -6.86 5.19 20.98
N PHE A 136 -7.09 3.99 20.43
CA PHE A 136 -6.02 3.15 19.87
C PHE A 136 -5.52 3.52 18.47
N MET A 137 -6.24 4.34 17.71
CA MET A 137 -5.93 4.63 16.30
C MET A 137 -4.51 5.18 16.08
N LEU A 138 -4.10 6.14 16.92
CA LEU A 138 -2.78 6.76 16.85
C LEU A 138 -1.67 5.78 17.25
N ALA A 139 -1.92 4.95 18.26
CA ALA A 139 -1.00 3.88 18.66
C ALA A 139 -0.85 2.83 17.56
N CYS A 140 -1.95 2.38 16.92
CA CYS A 140 -1.91 1.44 15.80
C CYS A 140 -1.07 1.98 14.64
N CYS A 141 -1.20 3.27 14.30
CA CYS A 141 -0.46 3.86 13.19
C CYS A 141 1.02 4.00 13.52
N HIS A 142 1.34 4.44 14.75
CA HIS A 142 2.70 4.44 15.24
C HIS A 142 3.29 3.03 15.25
N PHE A 143 2.54 2.01 15.67
CA PHE A 143 2.96 0.62 15.64
C PHE A 143 3.20 0.11 14.23
N ILE A 144 2.32 0.37 13.27
CA ILE A 144 2.53 -0.09 11.89
C ILE A 144 3.77 0.59 11.27
N GLN A 145 3.98 1.88 11.57
CA GLN A 145 5.16 2.63 11.15
C GLN A 145 6.46 2.19 11.86
N THR A 146 6.38 1.67 13.08
CA THR A 146 7.53 1.20 13.86
C THR A 146 7.72 -0.32 13.81
N SER A 147 6.76 -1.05 13.24
CA SER A 147 6.73 -2.51 13.28
C SER A 147 7.73 -3.14 12.32
N GLN A 148 8.29 -4.25 12.78
CA GLN A 148 9.18 -5.17 12.08
C GLN A 148 8.52 -5.90 10.87
N LEU A 149 7.34 -5.45 10.42
CA LEU A 149 6.63 -6.03 9.28
C LEU A 149 7.16 -5.42 7.98
N LEU A 150 8.26 -6.00 7.49
CA LEU A 150 9.08 -5.52 6.37
C LEU A 150 8.34 -5.24 5.04
N THR A 151 7.08 -5.63 4.89
CA THR A 151 6.31 -5.49 3.63
C THR A 151 4.91 -4.89 3.81
N CYS A 152 4.53 -4.49 5.02
CA CYS A 152 3.19 -3.99 5.28
C CYS A 152 3.10 -2.46 5.11
N ASN A 153 1.98 -1.98 4.57
CA ASN A 153 1.66 -0.55 4.51
C ASN A 153 0.26 -0.35 5.09
N ALA A 154 0.01 0.70 5.86
CA ALA A 154 -1.32 1.01 6.36
C ALA A 154 -1.84 2.36 5.90
N ASN A 155 -3.15 2.41 5.68
CA ASN A 155 -3.87 3.60 5.32
C ASN A 155 -5.09 3.76 6.24
N ILE A 156 -5.33 4.98 6.73
CA ILE A 156 -6.47 5.32 7.58
C ILE A 156 -7.54 5.98 6.72
N GLN A 157 -8.69 5.33 6.61
CA GLN A 157 -9.87 5.90 5.98
C GLN A 157 -10.75 6.51 7.06
N ARG A 158 -10.55 7.81 7.33
CA ARG A 158 -11.26 8.55 8.38
C ARG A 158 -12.77 8.61 8.14
N GLU A 159 -13.20 8.80 6.90
CA GLU A 159 -14.62 8.90 6.53
C GLU A 159 -15.40 7.62 6.81
N ARG A 160 -14.73 6.46 6.70
CA ARG A 160 -15.34 5.14 6.94
C ARG A 160 -15.03 4.57 8.32
N ALA A 161 -14.19 5.26 9.09
CA ALA A 161 -13.62 4.74 10.33
C ALA A 161 -13.02 3.33 10.15
N GLU A 162 -12.22 3.17 9.10
CA GLU A 162 -11.52 1.93 8.76
C GLU A 162 -10.01 2.15 8.70
N ILE A 163 -9.24 1.15 9.12
CA ILE A 163 -7.81 1.02 8.84
C ILE A 163 -7.61 -0.08 7.82
N TRP A 164 -6.89 0.23 6.75
CA TRP A 164 -6.51 -0.73 5.73
C TRP A 164 -5.04 -1.09 5.87
N VAL A 165 -4.73 -2.37 6.10
CA VAL A 165 -3.34 -2.85 6.17
C VAL A 165 -3.06 -3.71 4.96
N PHE A 166 -2.22 -3.21 4.06
CA PHE A 166 -1.79 -3.87 2.85
C PHE A 166 -0.60 -4.79 3.11
N CYS A 167 -0.68 -6.02 2.61
CA CYS A 167 0.38 -7.04 2.68
C CYS A 167 0.37 -7.91 1.41
N ASP A 168 1.40 -8.73 1.22
CA ASP A 168 1.43 -9.74 0.15
C ASP A 168 0.66 -11.00 0.61
N VAL A 169 0.02 -11.72 -0.33
CA VAL A 169 -0.75 -12.95 -0.03
C VAL A 169 0.07 -13.99 0.75
N VAL A 170 1.39 -14.13 0.49
CA VAL A 170 2.25 -15.07 1.24
C VAL A 170 2.21 -14.83 2.75
N HIS A 171 2.11 -13.56 3.17
CA HIS A 171 2.22 -13.17 4.56
C HIS A 171 0.88 -12.74 5.15
N SER A 172 -0.20 -12.77 4.38
CA SER A 172 -1.44 -12.14 4.80
C SER A 172 -2.08 -12.79 6.02
N GLU A 173 -1.98 -14.10 6.16
CA GLU A 173 -2.55 -14.81 7.33
C GLU A 173 -1.77 -14.51 8.61
N GLU A 174 -0.43 -14.60 8.56
CA GLU A 174 0.44 -14.24 9.69
C GLU A 174 0.24 -12.78 10.11
N VAL A 175 0.16 -11.86 9.14
CA VAL A 175 -0.12 -10.45 9.40
C VAL A 175 -1.50 -10.27 10.04
N GLY A 176 -2.51 -11.04 9.62
CA GLY A 176 -3.85 -11.00 10.20
C GLY A 176 -3.86 -11.39 11.68
N HIS A 177 -3.22 -12.51 12.02
CA HIS A 177 -3.05 -12.94 13.41
C HIS A 177 -2.24 -11.93 14.23
N PHE A 178 -1.13 -11.45 13.69
CA PHE A 178 -0.31 -10.43 14.35
C PHE A 178 -1.11 -9.17 14.66
N LEU A 179 -1.93 -8.70 13.71
CA LEU A 179 -2.79 -7.54 13.92
C LEU A 179 -3.81 -7.79 15.02
N LYS A 180 -4.46 -8.97 15.05
CA LYS A 180 -5.40 -9.35 16.11
C LYS A 180 -4.74 -9.39 17.48
N ASP A 181 -3.63 -10.09 17.59
CA ASP A 181 -2.94 -10.32 18.86
C ASP A 181 -2.33 -9.03 19.42
N LYS A 182 -1.67 -8.24 18.56
CA LYS A 182 -0.99 -7.00 18.99
C LYS A 182 -1.95 -5.85 19.24
N LEU A 183 -2.96 -5.67 18.39
CA LEU A 183 -3.90 -4.56 18.52
C LEU A 183 -5.12 -4.93 19.38
N GLN A 184 -5.16 -6.16 19.94
CA GLN A 184 -6.25 -6.68 20.75
C GLN A 184 -7.63 -6.42 20.11
N LEU A 185 -7.71 -6.65 18.79
CA LEU A 185 -8.91 -6.34 18.02
C LEU A 185 -10.03 -7.28 18.43
N PHE A 186 -11.21 -6.71 18.69
CA PHE A 186 -12.42 -7.46 18.95
C PHE A 186 -13.11 -7.84 17.63
N GLY A 187 -13.80 -8.98 17.61
CA GLY A 187 -14.58 -9.40 16.45
C GLY A 187 -13.75 -9.97 15.30
N LYS A 188 -14.26 -9.82 14.07
CA LYS A 188 -13.64 -10.35 12.85
C LYS A 188 -13.00 -9.22 12.05
N ILE A 189 -11.84 -9.50 11.48
CA ILE A 189 -11.19 -8.68 10.46
C ILE A 189 -11.30 -9.37 9.11
N CYS A 190 -11.39 -8.59 8.03
CA CYS A 190 -11.63 -9.13 6.69
C CYS A 190 -10.44 -8.86 5.77
N LEU A 191 -9.97 -9.89 5.09
CA LEU A 191 -8.99 -9.78 4.03
C LEU A 191 -9.73 -9.56 2.71
N THR A 192 -9.38 -8.48 2.02
CA THR A 192 -10.02 -8.09 0.76
C THR A 192 -9.02 -7.98 -0.39
N VAL A 193 -9.49 -8.36 -1.58
CA VAL A 193 -8.78 -8.21 -2.84
C VAL A 193 -9.58 -7.26 -3.73
N ARG A 194 -8.89 -6.34 -4.40
CA ARG A 194 -9.50 -5.28 -5.23
C ARG A 194 -10.50 -5.80 -6.28
N ARG A 195 -10.34 -7.03 -6.78
CA ARG A 195 -11.23 -7.64 -7.79
C ARG A 195 -12.26 -8.63 -7.23
N HIS A 196 -11.98 -9.24 -6.08
CA HIS A 196 -12.78 -10.37 -5.57
C HIS A 196 -13.55 -10.03 -4.28
N GLY A 197 -13.37 -8.84 -3.72
CA GLY A 197 -14.01 -8.49 -2.45
C GLY A 197 -13.36 -9.23 -1.28
N ILE A 198 -14.16 -9.63 -0.29
CA ILE A 198 -13.68 -10.33 0.90
C ILE A 198 -13.37 -11.79 0.54
N ILE A 199 -12.14 -12.23 0.82
CA ILE A 199 -11.66 -13.57 0.48
C ILE A 199 -11.39 -14.43 1.71
N PHE A 200 -11.18 -13.81 2.87
CA PHE A 200 -10.85 -14.49 4.11
C PHE A 200 -11.20 -13.60 5.30
N SER A 201 -11.48 -14.19 6.46
CA SER A 201 -11.73 -13.44 7.69
C SER A 201 -11.21 -14.20 8.88
N ILE A 202 -10.59 -13.48 9.82
CA ILE A 202 -10.09 -14.03 11.09
C ILE A 202 -10.82 -13.34 12.23
#